data_AF-A0A524PN83-F1
#
_entry.id   AF-A0A524PN83-F1
#
_cell.length_a   1.000
_cell.length_b   1.000
_cell.length_c   1.000
_cell.angle_alpha   90.00
_cell.angle_beta   90.00
_cell.angle_gamma   90.00
#
_symmetry.space_group_name_H-M   'P 1'
#
loop_
_entity.id
_entity.type
_entity.pdbx_description
1 polymer ?
#
loop_
_entity_poly.entity_id
_entity_poly.type
_entity_poly.pdbx_seq_one_letter_code
_entity_poly.pdbx_strand_id
1 'polypeptide(L)'
;MEFLNNLGINSASGLIGVVLVAIGGFMVLAGVGIISIQQVTIRQGRATWVVGAVLAVVGGFLLYPELSTPGAVPDNPEAVVVTNPTAAAATQPTATHAAAAASGMSSEWKTIEFIVPGNGLWLAEDGRYTAIGSKDTIAWSEEIFTGDLEISYDVESSHANTAANLIIYGSGGSLAPGNLIITVASDLQAILADSIYENGKYLFSSLNSLTFEGQKHSVLVSIIDRKASLFLDGEEIASVFLDEHINSGGKIGLLKYWEIDEVTFSNISVRASDIIK
;
A
#
# COMPACT_ATOMS: atom_id res chain seq x y z
N MET A 1 18.28 6.70 14.65
CA MET A 1 17.72 7.25 15.91
C MET A 1 16.23 7.55 15.77
N GLU A 2 15.76 7.99 14.60
CA GLU A 2 14.32 8.20 14.32
C GLU A 2 13.45 6.94 14.50
N PHE A 3 13.95 5.76 14.11
CA PHE A 3 13.25 4.48 14.36
C PHE A 3 12.99 4.19 15.84
N LEU A 4 13.93 4.52 16.73
CA LEU A 4 13.79 4.28 18.17
C LEU A 4 12.85 5.30 18.83
N ASN A 5 12.86 6.54 18.35
CA ASN A 5 11.95 7.59 18.82
C ASN A 5 10.49 7.29 18.42
N ASN A 6 10.25 6.68 17.26
CA ASN A 6 8.91 6.26 16.82
C ASN A 6 8.34 5.08 17.62
N LEU A 7 9.18 4.29 18.29
CA LEU A 7 8.73 3.23 19.21
C LEU A 7 8.38 3.75 20.62
N GLY A 8 8.45 5.07 20.85
CA GLY A 8 8.24 5.68 22.17
C GLY A 8 9.38 5.41 23.16
N ILE A 9 10.50 4.85 22.71
CA ILE A 9 11.60 4.43 23.58
C ILE A 9 12.60 5.57 23.71
N ASN A 10 12.41 6.38 24.75
CA ASN A 10 13.22 7.58 24.98
C ASN A 10 14.27 7.40 26.10
N SER A 11 14.28 6.26 26.81
CA SER A 11 15.26 5.98 27.87
C SER A 11 16.42 5.12 27.42
N ALA A 12 17.60 5.37 28.01
CA ALA A 12 18.78 4.54 27.81
C ALA A 12 18.55 3.07 28.22
N SER A 13 17.74 2.83 29.26
CA SER A 13 17.32 1.50 29.69
C SER A 13 16.44 0.79 28.67
N GLY A 14 15.50 1.50 28.03
CA GLY A 14 14.66 0.94 26.98
C GLY A 14 15.46 0.58 25.73
N LEU A 15 16.44 1.42 25.36
CA LEU A 15 17.33 1.16 24.23
C LEU A 15 18.18 -0.11 24.46
N ILE A 16 18.73 -0.26 25.68
CA ILE A 16 19.42 -1.49 26.11
C ILE A 16 18.46 -2.69 26.06
N GLY A 17 17.21 -2.50 26.47
CA GLY A 17 16.14 -3.50 26.38
C GLY A 17 15.91 -4.01 24.95
N VAL A 18 15.75 -3.11 23.97
CA VAL A 18 15.58 -3.48 22.55
C VAL A 18 16.76 -4.30 22.05
N VAL A 19 17.98 -3.87 22.33
CA VAL A 19 19.20 -4.57 21.91
C VAL A 19 19.26 -5.98 22.52
N LEU A 20 18.91 -6.12 23.80
CA LEU A 20 18.88 -7.42 24.49
C LEU A 20 17.81 -8.36 23.92
N VAL A 21 16.62 -7.84 23.58
CA VAL A 21 15.56 -8.64 22.93
C VAL A 21 16.00 -9.08 21.54
N ALA A 22 16.60 -8.20 20.74
CA ALA A 22 17.07 -8.52 19.39
C ALA A 22 18.17 -9.60 19.40
N ILE A 23 19.18 -9.44 20.26
CA ILE A 23 20.26 -10.42 20.42
C ILE A 23 19.71 -11.74 20.99
N GLY A 24 18.86 -11.67 22.01
CA GLY A 24 18.25 -12.83 22.64
C GLY A 24 17.39 -13.65 21.67
N GLY A 25 16.52 -12.98 20.91
CA GLY A 25 15.69 -13.59 19.88
C GLY A 25 16.53 -14.25 18.78
N PHE A 26 17.57 -13.58 18.30
CA PHE A 26 18.50 -14.14 17.33
C PHE A 26 19.20 -15.42 17.86
N MET A 27 19.66 -15.42 19.11
CA MET A 27 20.29 -16.59 19.74
C MET A 27 19.32 -17.76 19.92
N VAL A 28 18.04 -17.49 20.21
CA VAL A 28 17.00 -18.52 20.24
C VAL A 28 16.79 -19.12 18.86
N LEU A 29 16.63 -18.30 17.81
CA LEU A 29 16.43 -18.76 16.43
C LEU A 29 17.63 -19.56 15.90
N ALA A 30 18.85 -19.12 16.20
CA ALA A 30 20.08 -19.84 15.86
C ALA A 30 20.23 -21.14 16.67
N GLY A 31 19.85 -21.15 17.94
CA GLY A 31 19.92 -22.32 18.83
C GLY A 31 18.90 -23.41 18.49
N VAL A 32 17.73 -23.04 17.96
CA VAL A 32 16.68 -23.96 17.48
C VAL A 32 16.97 -24.47 16.06
N GLY A 33 17.92 -23.85 15.35
CA GLY A 33 18.31 -24.25 14.00
C GLY A 33 17.40 -23.74 12.88
N ILE A 34 16.58 -22.72 13.16
CA ILE A 34 15.70 -22.07 12.17
C ILE A 34 16.53 -21.23 11.20
N ILE A 35 17.60 -20.61 11.71
CA ILE A 35 18.52 -19.78 10.93
C ILE A 35 19.90 -20.46 10.93
N SER A 36 20.40 -20.79 9.73
CA SER A 36 21.75 -21.33 9.53
C SER A 36 22.58 -20.32 8.75
N ILE A 37 23.56 -19.69 9.42
CA ILE A 37 24.48 -18.76 8.78
C ILE A 37 25.73 -19.53 8.39
N GLN A 38 25.92 -19.73 7.09
CA GLN A 38 27.03 -20.55 6.56
C GLN A 38 28.43 -19.94 6.83
N GLN A 39 28.52 -18.65 7.14
CA GLN A 39 29.81 -17.95 7.30
C GLN A 39 30.25 -17.74 8.77
N VAL A 40 29.39 -18.01 9.75
CA VAL A 40 29.75 -17.92 11.18
C VAL A 40 29.31 -19.20 11.86
N THR A 41 30.25 -20.09 12.20
CA THR A 41 29.96 -21.35 12.87
C THR A 41 29.55 -21.12 14.32
N ILE A 42 28.29 -20.76 14.55
CA ILE A 42 27.69 -20.78 15.88
C ILE A 42 27.50 -22.26 16.25
N ARG A 43 28.19 -22.73 17.30
CA ARG A 43 27.97 -24.09 17.80
C ARG A 43 26.54 -24.18 18.32
N GLN A 44 25.68 -24.85 17.57
CA GLN A 44 24.33 -25.18 17.98
C GLN A 44 24.39 -26.03 19.25
N GLY A 45 23.67 -25.60 20.28
CA GLY A 45 23.70 -26.25 21.57
C GLY A 45 22.61 -25.74 22.47
N ARG A 46 22.16 -26.60 23.40
CA ARG A 46 21.13 -26.28 24.39
C ARG A 46 21.48 -25.05 25.24
N ALA A 47 22.77 -24.75 25.41
CA ALA A 47 23.21 -23.56 26.13
C ALA A 47 22.89 -22.25 25.37
N THR A 48 22.99 -22.24 24.04
CA THR A 48 22.85 -21.03 23.22
C THR A 48 21.42 -20.51 23.23
N TRP A 49 20.42 -21.40 23.14
CA TRP A 49 19.01 -20.97 23.18
C TRP A 49 18.58 -20.56 24.60
N VAL A 50 19.10 -21.21 25.66
CA VAL A 50 18.80 -20.83 27.05
C VAL A 50 19.33 -19.44 27.38
N VAL A 51 20.57 -19.14 26.97
CA VAL A 51 21.15 -17.80 27.15
C VAL A 51 20.36 -16.76 26.35
N GLY A 52 19.96 -17.08 25.11
CA GLY A 52 19.12 -16.21 24.30
C GLY A 52 17.76 -15.92 24.94
N ALA A 53 17.10 -16.94 25.50
CA ALA A 53 15.82 -16.78 26.19
C ALA A 53 15.94 -15.91 27.44
N VAL A 54 17.00 -16.08 28.25
CA VAL A 54 17.26 -15.23 29.42
C VAL A 54 17.48 -13.77 29.01
N LEU A 55 18.27 -13.52 27.96
CA LEU A 55 18.50 -12.17 27.44
C LEU A 55 17.22 -11.52 26.92
N ALA A 56 16.37 -12.28 26.22
CA ALA A 56 15.09 -11.78 25.73
C ALA A 56 14.12 -11.42 26.88
N VAL A 57 14.07 -12.24 27.94
CA VAL A 57 13.24 -11.96 29.12
C VAL A 57 13.73 -10.73 29.88
N VAL A 58 15.04 -10.59 30.08
CA VAL A 58 15.64 -9.41 30.72
C VAL A 58 15.41 -8.16 29.88
N GLY A 59 15.57 -8.25 28.56
CA GLY A 59 15.30 -7.15 27.64
C GLY A 59 13.84 -6.70 27.66
N GLY A 60 12.90 -7.66 27.66
CA GLY A 60 11.46 -7.38 27.78
C GLY A 60 11.08 -6.71 29.10
N PHE A 61 11.69 -7.14 30.22
CA PHE A 61 11.48 -6.51 31.52
C PHE A 61 11.94 -5.05 31.56
N LEU A 62 13.05 -4.72 30.87
CA LEU A 62 13.53 -3.34 30.75
C LEU A 62 12.65 -2.46 29.84
N LEU A 63 11.92 -3.08 28.91
CA LEU A 63 10.97 -2.38 28.03
C LEU A 63 9.60 -2.17 28.67
N TYR A 64 9.24 -2.98 29.66
CA TYR A 64 7.94 -2.92 30.34
C TYR A 64 7.52 -1.52 30.84
N PRO A 65 8.36 -0.73 31.53
CA PRO A 65 7.95 0.60 32.00
C PRO A 65 7.64 1.58 30.86
N GLU A 66 8.32 1.47 29.72
CA GLU A 66 8.09 2.32 28.55
C GLU A 66 6.78 1.94 27.83
N LEU A 67 6.45 0.66 27.78
CA LEU A 67 5.20 0.16 27.17
C LEU A 67 3.96 0.36 28.06
N SER A 68 4.16 0.56 29.37
CA SER A 68 3.07 0.64 30.36
C SER A 68 2.66 2.08 30.70
N THR A 69 3.36 3.08 30.15
CA THR A 69 3.03 4.49 30.40
C THR A 69 2.10 4.98 29.28
N PRO A 70 0.81 5.30 29.56
CA PRO A 70 -0.10 5.79 28.53
C PRO A 70 0.41 7.13 27.98
N GLY A 71 0.75 7.16 26.69
CA GLY A 71 1.08 8.40 26.00
C GLY A 71 -0.10 9.38 26.05
N ALA A 72 0.16 10.62 26.45
CA ALA A 72 -0.83 11.67 26.52
C ALA A 72 -1.45 11.92 25.12
N VAL A 73 -2.77 11.71 25.03
CA VAL A 73 -3.60 12.01 23.86
C VAL A 73 -3.78 13.54 23.79
N PRO A 74 -3.59 14.20 22.63
CA PRO A 74 -4.02 15.57 22.45
C PRO A 74 -5.55 15.64 22.36
N ASP A 75 -6.16 16.34 23.31
CA ASP A 75 -7.58 16.69 23.34
C ASP A 75 -7.96 17.60 22.15
N ASN A 76 -8.93 17.22 21.32
CA ASN A 76 -10.09 18.07 20.99
C ASN A 76 -11.19 17.28 20.23
N PRO A 77 -12.49 17.48 20.51
CA PRO A 77 -13.60 16.79 19.86
C PRO A 77 -14.37 17.69 18.89
N GLU A 78 -14.75 17.19 17.72
CA GLU A 78 -15.96 17.68 17.04
C GLU A 78 -16.82 16.52 16.57
N ALA A 79 -18.09 16.58 16.98
CA ALA A 79 -19.10 15.56 16.85
C ALA A 79 -19.66 15.51 15.43
N VAL A 80 -19.86 14.30 14.89
CA VAL A 80 -20.63 14.10 13.66
C VAL A 80 -21.95 13.42 14.00
N VAL A 81 -23.02 14.10 13.59
CA VAL A 81 -24.42 13.72 13.74
C VAL A 81 -24.74 12.52 12.83
N VAL A 82 -25.36 11.51 13.41
CA VAL A 82 -25.84 10.29 12.74
C VAL A 82 -27.15 10.58 12.00
N THR A 83 -27.22 10.25 10.70
CA THR A 83 -28.49 9.98 10.02
C THR A 83 -28.38 8.70 9.19
N ASN A 84 -29.28 7.75 9.47
CA ASN A 84 -29.40 6.43 8.83
C ASN A 84 -29.72 6.50 7.32
N PRO A 85 -29.34 5.46 6.55
CA PRO A 85 -29.53 5.43 5.10
C PRO A 85 -30.92 4.90 4.69
N THR A 86 -31.48 5.49 3.65
CA THR A 86 -32.58 4.92 2.85
C THR A 86 -32.01 4.47 1.51
N ALA A 87 -32.26 3.20 1.16
CA ALA A 87 -31.77 2.55 -0.05
C ALA A 87 -32.30 3.19 -1.34
N ALA A 88 -31.41 3.41 -2.33
CA ALA A 88 -31.79 3.64 -3.72
C ALA A 88 -30.65 3.25 -4.70
N ALA A 89 -31.04 2.38 -5.64
CA ALA A 89 -30.45 1.99 -6.92
C ALA A 89 -29.07 2.52 -7.37
N ALA A 90 -28.22 1.57 -7.77
CA ALA A 90 -26.97 1.78 -8.50
C ALA A 90 -27.16 2.65 -9.75
N THR A 91 -26.53 3.83 -9.72
CA THR A 91 -26.21 4.64 -10.90
C THR A 91 -24.72 4.92 -10.86
N GLN A 92 -24.04 4.75 -12.01
CA GLN A 92 -22.62 5.06 -12.15
C GLN A 92 -22.31 6.47 -11.63
N PRO A 93 -21.22 6.67 -10.86
CA PRO A 93 -20.92 7.98 -10.32
C PRO A 93 -20.56 8.94 -11.44
N THR A 94 -21.47 9.86 -11.75
CA THR A 94 -21.14 11.08 -12.49
C THR A 94 -20.46 12.02 -11.51
N ALA A 95 -19.16 11.84 -11.32
CA ALA A 95 -18.33 12.82 -10.62
C ALA A 95 -18.30 14.08 -11.48
N THR A 96 -19.08 15.10 -11.10
CA THR A 96 -19.02 16.42 -11.74
C THR A 96 -17.76 17.13 -11.24
N HIS A 97 -16.59 16.75 -11.78
CA HIS A 97 -15.34 17.46 -11.55
C HIS A 97 -15.20 18.62 -12.53
N ALA A 98 -15.47 19.83 -12.05
CA ALA A 98 -15.31 21.08 -12.79
C ALA A 98 -13.84 21.49 -13.05
N ALA A 99 -12.86 20.58 -12.90
CA ALA A 99 -11.44 20.86 -13.07
C ALA A 99 -10.88 20.52 -14.47
N ALA A 100 -11.60 19.71 -15.28
CA ALA A 100 -11.07 19.21 -16.55
C ALA A 100 -10.91 20.29 -17.66
N ALA A 101 -11.52 21.47 -17.52
CA ALA A 101 -11.55 22.46 -18.59
C ALA A 101 -10.26 23.28 -18.74
N ALA A 102 -9.35 23.27 -17.76
CA ALA A 102 -8.12 24.09 -17.77
C ALA A 102 -6.82 23.28 -17.97
N SER A 103 -6.84 21.95 -17.81
CA SER A 103 -5.64 21.10 -17.74
C SER A 103 -5.14 20.54 -19.08
N GLY A 104 -5.78 20.89 -20.21
CA GLY A 104 -5.44 20.31 -21.51
C GLY A 104 -5.65 18.78 -21.60
N MET A 105 -6.35 18.20 -20.61
CA MET A 105 -6.69 16.78 -20.54
C MET A 105 -7.76 16.43 -21.59
N SER A 106 -7.65 15.26 -22.20
CA SER A 106 -8.70 14.72 -23.09
C SER A 106 -10.05 14.66 -22.38
N SER A 107 -11.12 15.06 -23.07
CA SER A 107 -12.50 14.87 -22.59
C SER A 107 -12.99 13.42 -22.72
N GLU A 108 -12.34 12.61 -23.55
CA GLU A 108 -12.73 11.23 -23.82
C GLU A 108 -11.97 10.25 -22.94
N TRP A 109 -12.71 9.33 -22.32
CA TRP A 109 -12.18 8.15 -21.63
C TRP A 109 -11.79 7.07 -22.64
N LYS A 110 -10.64 6.44 -22.41
CA LYS A 110 -10.12 5.34 -23.23
C LYS A 110 -9.88 4.12 -22.36
N THR A 111 -10.27 2.96 -22.86
CA THR A 111 -9.88 1.67 -22.27
C THR A 111 -8.38 1.46 -22.48
N ILE A 112 -7.71 0.89 -21.47
CA ILE A 112 -6.28 0.53 -21.54
C ILE A 112 -6.14 -0.98 -21.53
N GLU A 113 -5.18 -1.48 -22.30
CA GLU A 113 -4.74 -2.87 -22.24
C GLU A 113 -3.44 -3.01 -21.44
N PHE A 114 -3.36 -4.10 -20.67
CA PHE A 114 -2.18 -4.43 -19.88
C PHE A 114 -1.48 -5.67 -20.42
N ILE A 115 -0.16 -5.57 -20.54
CA ILE A 115 0.72 -6.68 -20.90
C ILE A 115 0.85 -7.60 -19.68
N VAL A 116 0.23 -8.77 -19.78
CA VAL A 116 0.28 -9.80 -18.75
C VAL A 116 1.58 -10.61 -18.86
N PRO A 117 2.38 -10.71 -17.78
CA PRO A 117 3.55 -11.58 -17.76
C PRO A 117 3.18 -13.06 -17.94
N GLY A 118 3.94 -13.79 -18.76
CA GLY A 118 3.78 -15.24 -18.98
C GLY A 118 4.19 -16.14 -17.80
N ASN A 119 4.02 -15.67 -16.56
CA ASN A 119 4.43 -16.37 -15.33
C ASN A 119 3.30 -17.20 -14.69
N GLY A 120 2.08 -17.16 -15.26
CA GLY A 120 0.91 -17.88 -14.75
C GLY A 120 0.28 -17.27 -13.49
N LEU A 121 0.65 -16.05 -13.11
CA LEU A 121 0.09 -15.34 -11.95
C LEU A 121 -1.07 -14.41 -12.31
N TRP A 122 -1.48 -14.39 -13.58
CA TRP A 122 -2.52 -13.51 -14.09
C TRP A 122 -3.46 -14.29 -15.01
N LEU A 123 -4.74 -13.97 -14.89
CA LEU A 123 -5.81 -14.35 -15.80
C LEU A 123 -6.35 -13.05 -16.41
N ALA A 124 -6.42 -12.97 -17.73
CA ALA A 124 -6.98 -11.82 -18.42
C ALA A 124 -8.04 -12.25 -19.43
N GLU A 125 -9.24 -11.70 -19.27
CA GLU A 125 -10.41 -12.01 -20.10
C GLU A 125 -11.30 -10.76 -20.18
N ASP A 126 -11.68 -10.34 -21.40
CA ASP A 126 -12.61 -9.24 -21.65
C ASP A 126 -12.32 -7.94 -20.86
N GLY A 127 -11.04 -7.55 -20.76
CA GLY A 127 -10.61 -6.34 -20.04
C GLY A 127 -10.67 -6.46 -18.51
N ARG A 128 -10.82 -7.67 -17.98
CA ARG A 128 -10.67 -8.00 -16.56
C ARG A 128 -9.32 -8.66 -16.34
N TYR A 129 -8.61 -8.23 -15.31
CA TYR A 129 -7.28 -8.71 -14.96
C TYR A 129 -7.27 -9.22 -13.52
N THR A 130 -7.21 -10.53 -13.36
CA THR A 130 -7.18 -11.19 -12.06
C THR A 130 -5.78 -11.69 -11.77
N ALA A 131 -5.14 -11.15 -10.74
CA ALA A 131 -3.86 -11.63 -10.24
C ALA A 131 -4.08 -12.67 -9.13
N ILE A 132 -3.35 -13.77 -9.18
CA ILE A 132 -3.48 -14.93 -8.26
C ILE A 132 -2.13 -15.39 -7.71
N GLY A 133 -2.16 -16.30 -6.75
CA GLY A 133 -0.99 -17.00 -6.22
C GLY A 133 -0.32 -16.27 -5.06
N SER A 134 0.91 -16.63 -4.72
CA SER A 134 1.61 -16.14 -3.50
C SER A 134 2.87 -15.31 -3.78
N LYS A 135 2.99 -14.76 -5.00
CA LYS A 135 4.13 -13.93 -5.41
C LYS A 135 3.65 -12.57 -5.87
N ASP A 136 4.54 -11.59 -5.76
CA ASP A 136 4.34 -10.28 -6.38
C ASP A 136 4.31 -10.41 -7.90
N THR A 137 3.42 -9.65 -8.51
CA THR A 137 3.32 -9.61 -9.97
C THR A 137 2.74 -8.27 -10.41
N ILE A 138 3.26 -7.74 -11.53
CA ILE A 138 2.82 -6.48 -12.10
C ILE A 138 2.44 -6.70 -13.57
N ALA A 139 1.26 -6.25 -13.96
CA ALA A 139 0.88 -6.10 -15.36
C ALA A 139 0.97 -4.61 -15.72
N TRP A 140 1.68 -4.28 -16.79
CA TRP A 140 1.95 -2.89 -17.19
C TRP A 140 1.15 -2.51 -18.43
N SER A 141 0.70 -1.26 -18.51
CA SER A 141 0.10 -0.70 -19.72
C SER A 141 1.07 -0.75 -20.90
N GLU A 142 0.55 -0.90 -22.12
CA GLU A 142 1.36 -0.72 -23.33
C GLU A 142 1.79 0.74 -23.49
N GLU A 143 0.89 1.67 -23.18
CA GLU A 143 1.08 3.10 -23.35
C GLU A 143 1.89 3.75 -22.22
N ILE A 144 2.47 4.91 -22.55
CA ILE A 144 3.05 5.88 -21.62
C ILE A 144 2.12 7.08 -21.53
N PHE A 145 1.83 7.51 -20.30
CA PHE A 145 0.97 8.65 -19.99
C PHE A 145 1.83 9.78 -19.45
N THR A 146 1.56 11.03 -19.86
CA THR A 146 2.30 12.20 -19.34
C THR A 146 1.36 13.35 -18.99
N GLY A 147 1.80 14.18 -18.03
CA GLY A 147 1.02 15.31 -17.52
C GLY A 147 -0.16 14.86 -16.68
N ASP A 148 -1.20 15.69 -16.65
CA ASP A 148 -2.40 15.41 -15.87
C ASP A 148 -3.12 14.16 -16.39
N LEU A 149 -3.68 13.39 -15.46
CA LEU A 149 -4.41 12.17 -15.79
C LEU A 149 -5.49 11.85 -14.78
N GLU A 150 -6.49 11.11 -15.23
CA GLU A 150 -7.43 10.41 -14.38
C GLU A 150 -7.57 8.95 -14.79
N ILE A 151 -7.74 8.09 -13.79
CA ILE A 151 -7.87 6.65 -13.95
C ILE A 151 -9.08 6.20 -13.15
N SER A 152 -10.03 5.56 -13.83
CA SER A 152 -11.18 4.91 -13.20
C SER A 152 -11.05 3.42 -13.38
N TYR A 153 -11.26 2.65 -12.31
CA TYR A 153 -11.28 1.19 -12.35
C TYR A 153 -12.12 0.62 -11.21
N ASP A 154 -12.59 -0.60 -11.39
CA ASP A 154 -13.24 -1.35 -10.34
C ASP A 154 -12.29 -2.42 -9.80
N VAL A 155 -12.38 -2.66 -8.49
CA VAL A 155 -11.64 -3.71 -7.78
C VAL A 155 -12.60 -4.65 -7.06
N GLU A 156 -12.33 -5.94 -7.13
CA GLU A 156 -13.07 -6.98 -6.38
C GLU A 156 -12.16 -8.15 -6.01
N SER A 157 -12.53 -8.89 -4.97
CA SER A 157 -11.91 -10.15 -4.59
C SER A 157 -12.91 -11.06 -3.88
N SER A 158 -12.69 -12.37 -4.00
CA SER A 158 -13.41 -13.37 -3.23
C SER A 158 -12.88 -13.53 -1.80
N HIS A 159 -11.79 -12.83 -1.44
CA HIS A 159 -11.12 -12.96 -0.15
C HIS A 159 -11.25 -11.69 0.69
N ALA A 160 -11.45 -11.86 2.00
CA ALA A 160 -11.59 -10.75 2.94
C ALA A 160 -10.30 -9.92 3.08
N ASN A 161 -9.14 -10.56 3.09
CA ASN A 161 -7.84 -9.87 3.11
C ASN A 161 -7.37 -9.62 1.68
N THR A 162 -7.54 -8.39 1.20
CA THR A 162 -7.24 -8.01 -0.18
C THR A 162 -6.56 -6.65 -0.21
N ALA A 163 -5.59 -6.48 -1.11
CA ALA A 163 -5.00 -5.20 -1.43
C ALA A 163 -4.83 -5.07 -2.95
N ALA A 164 -5.43 -4.02 -3.51
CA ALA A 164 -5.24 -3.60 -4.89
C ALA A 164 -4.29 -2.41 -4.94
N ASN A 165 -3.22 -2.56 -5.72
CA ASN A 165 -2.24 -1.50 -5.88
C ASN A 165 -2.21 -1.06 -7.34
N LEU A 166 -2.41 0.23 -7.58
CA LEU A 166 -2.23 0.86 -8.89
C LEU A 166 -0.95 1.67 -8.86
N ILE A 167 -0.04 1.39 -9.78
CA ILE A 167 1.18 2.16 -10.00
C ILE A 167 0.92 3.16 -11.11
N ILE A 168 1.32 4.41 -10.91
CA ILE A 168 1.19 5.51 -11.87
C ILE A 168 2.57 6.12 -12.08
N TYR A 169 2.85 6.49 -13.33
CA TYR A 169 4.15 6.97 -13.79
C TYR A 169 5.30 5.99 -13.52
N GLY A 170 5.01 4.70 -13.62
CA GLY A 170 5.97 3.62 -13.45
C GLY A 170 6.93 3.45 -14.63
N SER A 171 8.07 2.83 -14.36
CA SER A 171 9.09 2.55 -15.38
C SER A 171 8.72 1.44 -16.37
N GLY A 172 7.74 0.59 -16.05
CA GLY A 172 7.39 -0.59 -16.84
C GLY A 172 8.17 -1.87 -16.51
N GLY A 173 9.16 -1.81 -15.61
CA GLY A 173 9.98 -2.96 -15.23
C GLY A 173 9.74 -3.43 -13.79
N SER A 174 9.75 -2.50 -12.85
CA SER A 174 9.59 -2.76 -11.41
C SER A 174 9.10 -1.51 -10.70
N LEU A 175 8.86 -1.63 -9.39
CA LEU A 175 8.82 -0.44 -8.53
C LEU A 175 10.16 0.30 -8.62
N ALA A 176 10.09 1.62 -8.70
CA ALA A 176 11.23 2.49 -8.94
C ALA A 176 10.97 3.87 -8.28
N PRO A 177 12.04 4.62 -7.98
CA PRO A 177 11.92 5.99 -7.53
C PRO A 177 11.10 6.84 -8.51
N GLY A 178 10.23 7.68 -7.96
CA GLY A 178 9.32 8.58 -8.67
C GLY A 178 7.99 7.97 -9.06
N ASN A 179 7.74 6.69 -8.75
CA ASN A 179 6.42 6.10 -8.91
C ASN A 179 5.43 6.70 -7.92
N LEU A 180 4.18 6.87 -8.34
CA LEU A 180 3.06 7.07 -7.45
C LEU A 180 2.30 5.75 -7.32
N ILE A 181 1.97 5.33 -6.11
CA ILE A 181 1.25 4.09 -5.86
C ILE A 181 -0.02 4.40 -5.07
N ILE A 182 -1.14 3.90 -5.57
CA ILE A 182 -2.45 4.00 -4.94
C ILE A 182 -2.79 2.62 -4.40
N THR A 183 -3.00 2.52 -3.09
CA THR A 183 -3.40 1.29 -2.43
C THR A 183 -4.83 1.41 -1.96
N VAL A 184 -5.65 0.43 -2.34
CA VAL A 184 -6.99 0.21 -1.78
C VAL A 184 -7.02 -1.22 -1.26
N ALA A 185 -6.98 -1.36 0.06
CA ALA A 185 -6.91 -2.63 0.77
C ALA A 185 -8.02 -2.74 1.82
N SER A 186 -8.19 -3.93 2.37
CA SER A 186 -9.21 -4.26 3.36
C SER A 186 -9.08 -3.47 4.66
N ASP A 187 -7.90 -2.96 4.96
CA ASP A 187 -7.59 -2.22 6.19
C ASP A 187 -6.77 -0.94 5.95
N LEU A 188 -6.47 -0.62 4.68
CA LEU A 188 -5.61 0.51 4.32
C LEU A 188 -6.05 1.14 3.00
N GLN A 189 -6.23 2.45 3.00
CA GLN A 189 -6.26 3.24 1.77
C GLN A 189 -5.14 4.27 1.81
N ALA A 190 -4.30 4.29 0.78
CA ALA A 190 -3.07 5.05 0.81
C ALA A 190 -2.65 5.60 -0.56
N ILE A 191 -1.90 6.68 -0.50
CA ILE A 191 -1.12 7.23 -1.60
C ILE A 191 0.34 7.17 -1.15
N LEU A 192 1.17 6.42 -1.87
CA LEU A 192 2.57 6.20 -1.56
C LEU A 192 3.46 6.68 -2.70
N ALA A 193 4.69 7.05 -2.36
CA ALA A 193 5.77 7.23 -3.30
C ALA A 193 6.67 5.97 -3.32
N ASP A 194 7.18 5.64 -4.50
CA ASP A 194 8.28 4.70 -4.78
C ASP A 194 7.99 3.21 -4.51
N SER A 195 7.47 2.84 -3.34
CA SER A 195 7.37 1.45 -2.87
C SER A 195 6.20 1.22 -1.91
N ILE A 196 5.62 0.00 -1.96
CA ILE A 196 4.65 -0.51 -0.96
C ILE A 196 5.32 -1.35 0.14
N TYR A 197 6.61 -1.65 0.01
CA TYR A 197 7.34 -2.46 0.98
C TYR A 197 7.90 -1.59 2.11
N GLU A 198 8.64 -2.22 3.03
CA GLU A 198 9.33 -1.53 4.12
C GLU A 198 10.09 -0.29 3.62
N ASN A 199 9.84 0.85 4.29
CA ASN A 199 10.33 2.19 3.95
C ASN A 199 9.61 2.89 2.77
N GLY A 200 8.45 2.40 2.34
CA GLY A 200 7.55 3.15 1.46
C GLY A 200 7.17 4.51 2.08
N LYS A 201 7.23 5.58 1.28
CA LYS A 201 6.90 6.93 1.73
C LYS A 201 5.41 7.18 1.53
N TYR A 202 4.63 7.11 2.60
CA TYR A 202 3.23 7.49 2.58
C TYR A 202 3.09 9.00 2.41
N LEU A 203 2.40 9.41 1.34
CA LEU A 203 1.91 10.79 1.17
C LEU A 203 0.56 10.94 1.87
N PHE A 204 -0.22 9.86 1.92
CA PHE A 204 -1.46 9.73 2.67
C PHE A 204 -1.66 8.27 3.10
N SER A 205 -2.27 8.07 4.27
CA SER A 205 -2.75 6.76 4.74
C SER A 205 -3.98 6.93 5.62
N SER A 206 -4.98 6.07 5.41
CA SER A 206 -6.14 5.91 6.29
C SER A 206 -6.35 4.44 6.58
N LEU A 207 -6.61 4.12 7.85
CA LEU A 207 -6.94 2.77 8.30
C LEU A 207 -8.46 2.63 8.39
N ASN A 208 -9.12 2.48 7.24
CA ASN A 208 -10.55 2.16 7.20
C ASN A 208 -10.76 0.73 6.72
N SER A 209 -11.65 0.03 7.41
CA SER A 209 -12.04 -1.32 7.02
C SER A 209 -12.88 -1.29 5.74
N LEU A 210 -12.48 -2.06 4.74
CA LEU A 210 -13.18 -2.27 3.49
C LEU A 210 -13.43 -3.77 3.28
N THR A 211 -14.66 -4.14 2.96
CA THR A 211 -15.04 -5.55 2.79
C THR A 211 -15.06 -5.90 1.30
N PHE A 212 -14.08 -6.69 0.85
CA PHE A 212 -14.02 -7.12 -0.55
C PHE A 212 -14.90 -8.34 -0.86
N GLU A 213 -15.08 -9.26 0.09
CA GLU A 213 -15.74 -10.54 -0.17
C GLU A 213 -17.19 -10.34 -0.66
N GLY A 214 -17.40 -10.65 -1.94
CA GLY A 214 -18.70 -10.48 -2.61
C GLY A 214 -19.07 -9.03 -2.92
N GLN A 215 -18.13 -8.09 -2.82
CA GLN A 215 -18.31 -6.69 -3.14
C GLN A 215 -17.34 -6.23 -4.22
N LYS A 216 -17.77 -5.20 -4.95
CA LYS A 216 -16.98 -4.50 -5.94
C LYS A 216 -16.92 -3.04 -5.53
N HIS A 217 -15.72 -2.48 -5.53
CA HIS A 217 -15.48 -1.08 -5.21
C HIS A 217 -15.02 -0.34 -6.46
N SER A 218 -15.55 0.86 -6.65
CA SER A 218 -15.16 1.73 -7.75
C SER A 218 -14.11 2.73 -7.25
N VAL A 219 -13.00 2.81 -7.97
CA VAL A 219 -11.87 3.67 -7.62
C VAL A 219 -11.65 4.68 -8.74
N LEU A 220 -11.57 5.95 -8.38
CA LEU A 220 -11.14 7.03 -9.26
C LEU A 220 -9.90 7.68 -8.67
N VAL A 221 -8.86 7.79 -9.49
CA VAL A 221 -7.63 8.52 -9.17
C VAL A 221 -7.55 9.71 -10.10
N SER A 222 -7.32 10.91 -9.55
CA SER A 222 -7.16 12.14 -10.31
C SER A 222 -5.85 12.80 -9.96
N ILE A 223 -5.02 13.05 -10.97
CA ILE A 223 -3.76 13.80 -10.86
C ILE A 223 -3.87 15.01 -11.77
N ILE A 224 -4.12 16.17 -11.17
CA ILE A 224 -4.29 17.44 -11.87
C ILE A 224 -3.40 18.47 -11.21
N ASP A 225 -2.60 19.20 -11.98
CA ASP A 225 -1.71 20.26 -11.46
C ASP A 225 -0.91 19.79 -10.24
N ARG A 226 -0.30 18.60 -10.36
CA ARG A 226 0.52 17.98 -9.29
C ARG A 226 -0.24 17.67 -8.01
N LYS A 227 -1.56 17.63 -8.03
CA LYS A 227 -2.39 17.19 -6.91
C LYS A 227 -2.99 15.82 -7.22
N ALA A 228 -2.62 14.81 -6.43
CA ALA A 228 -3.21 13.48 -6.48
C ALA A 228 -4.41 13.40 -5.52
N SER A 229 -5.54 12.95 -6.04
CA SER A 229 -6.78 12.75 -5.30
C SER A 229 -7.25 11.31 -5.51
N LEU A 230 -7.72 10.68 -4.44
CA LEU A 230 -8.23 9.31 -4.44
C LEU A 230 -9.69 9.32 -4.02
N PHE A 231 -10.53 8.72 -4.85
CA PHE A 231 -11.95 8.53 -4.60
C PHE A 231 -12.26 7.04 -4.53
N LEU A 232 -13.05 6.65 -3.53
CA LEU A 232 -13.52 5.30 -3.34
C LEU A 232 -15.05 5.33 -3.24
N ASP A 233 -15.73 4.56 -4.08
CA ASP A 233 -17.19 4.49 -4.17
C ASP A 233 -17.87 5.88 -4.31
N GLY A 234 -17.17 6.82 -4.96
CA GLY A 234 -17.63 8.19 -5.21
C GLY A 234 -17.29 9.19 -4.10
N GLU A 235 -16.69 8.77 -3.00
CA GLU A 235 -16.25 9.65 -1.90
C GLU A 235 -14.76 9.97 -2.02
N GLU A 236 -14.39 11.25 -1.89
CA GLU A 236 -12.97 11.65 -1.83
C GLU A 236 -12.38 11.23 -0.48
N ILE A 237 -11.46 10.28 -0.50
CA ILE A 237 -10.80 9.78 0.72
C ILE A 237 -9.43 10.40 0.94
N ALA A 238 -8.77 10.90 -0.11
CA ALA A 238 -7.46 11.54 0.00
C ALA A 238 -7.25 12.63 -1.05
N SER A 239 -6.45 13.63 -0.67
CA SER A 239 -6.09 14.78 -1.50
C SER A 239 -4.69 15.26 -1.09
N VAL A 240 -3.67 15.07 -1.94
CA VAL A 240 -2.27 15.40 -1.60
C VAL A 240 -1.56 16.10 -2.76
N PHE A 241 -0.70 17.06 -2.43
CA PHE A 241 0.20 17.66 -3.42
C PHE A 241 1.46 16.80 -3.56
N LEU A 242 1.85 16.56 -4.81
CA LEU A 242 3.01 15.76 -5.19
C LEU A 242 4.26 16.64 -5.23
N ASP A 243 5.34 16.19 -4.59
CA ASP A 243 6.65 16.83 -4.66
C ASP A 243 7.46 16.38 -5.88
N GLU A 244 8.42 17.20 -6.31
CA GLU A 244 9.17 17.05 -7.57
C GLU A 244 9.86 15.69 -7.81
N HIS A 245 9.98 14.85 -6.78
CA HIS A 245 10.53 13.50 -6.91
C HIS A 245 9.54 12.55 -7.59
N ILE A 246 8.22 12.82 -7.53
CA ILE A 246 7.21 12.04 -8.26
C ILE A 246 7.27 12.41 -9.74
N ASN A 247 7.40 11.39 -10.59
CA ASN A 247 7.44 11.55 -12.04
C ASN A 247 6.17 12.25 -12.56
N SER A 248 6.28 12.90 -13.70
CA SER A 248 5.13 13.49 -14.42
C SER A 248 4.76 12.67 -15.67
N GLY A 249 5.34 11.47 -15.82
CA GLY A 249 5.08 10.61 -16.96
C GLY A 249 5.64 9.19 -16.77
N GLY A 250 4.96 8.21 -17.35
CA GLY A 250 5.34 6.80 -17.29
C GLY A 250 4.17 5.86 -17.56
N LYS A 251 4.35 4.58 -17.27
CA LYS A 251 3.34 3.54 -17.45
C LYS A 251 2.41 3.44 -16.25
N ILE A 252 1.24 2.86 -16.48
CA ILE A 252 0.32 2.45 -15.42
C ILE A 252 0.55 0.96 -15.15
N GLY A 253 0.59 0.55 -13.88
CA GLY A 253 0.81 -0.83 -13.48
C GLY A 253 -0.29 -1.32 -12.54
N LEU A 254 -0.78 -2.53 -12.77
CA LEU A 254 -1.63 -3.25 -11.82
C LEU A 254 -0.74 -4.16 -10.99
N LEU A 255 -0.71 -3.98 -9.68
CA LEU A 255 0.16 -4.69 -8.77
C LEU A 255 -0.65 -5.51 -7.75
N LYS A 256 -0.30 -6.78 -7.67
CA LYS A 256 -0.67 -7.66 -6.55
C LYS A 256 0.56 -7.90 -5.67
N TYR A 257 0.36 -7.72 -4.37
CA TYR A 257 1.34 -8.02 -3.32
C TYR A 257 1.25 -9.51 -2.89
N TRP A 258 2.37 -10.09 -2.46
CA TRP A 258 2.52 -11.52 -2.20
C TRP A 258 1.66 -12.07 -1.06
N GLU A 259 1.26 -11.23 -0.09
CA GLU A 259 0.40 -11.63 1.03
C GLU A 259 -1.09 -11.71 0.68
N ILE A 260 -1.47 -11.29 -0.53
CA ILE A 260 -2.84 -11.35 -1.01
C ILE A 260 -3.02 -12.59 -1.86
N ASP A 261 -4.12 -13.31 -1.70
CA ASP A 261 -4.41 -14.52 -2.48
C ASP A 261 -4.82 -14.17 -3.92
N GLU A 262 -5.76 -13.23 -4.05
CA GLU A 262 -6.35 -12.83 -5.32
C GLU A 262 -6.81 -11.37 -5.29
N VAL A 263 -6.71 -10.70 -6.44
CA VAL A 263 -7.36 -9.42 -6.69
C VAL A 263 -7.71 -9.29 -8.17
N THR A 264 -8.91 -8.78 -8.46
CA THR A 264 -9.37 -8.52 -9.83
C THR A 264 -9.53 -7.02 -10.06
N PHE A 265 -8.94 -6.54 -11.17
CA PHE A 265 -9.14 -5.20 -11.71
C PHE A 265 -10.02 -5.28 -12.95
N SER A 266 -11.00 -4.38 -13.08
CA SER A 266 -11.89 -4.34 -14.25
C SER A 266 -12.38 -2.93 -14.56
N ASN A 267 -13.05 -2.76 -15.70
CA ASN A 267 -13.61 -1.46 -16.12
C ASN A 267 -12.56 -0.33 -16.11
N ILE A 268 -11.32 -0.67 -16.47
CA ILE A 268 -10.19 0.24 -16.39
C ILE A 268 -10.24 1.21 -17.57
N SER A 269 -10.31 2.50 -17.25
CA SER A 269 -10.35 3.57 -18.24
C SER A 269 -9.53 4.76 -17.78
N VAL A 270 -8.98 5.49 -18.76
CA VAL A 270 -8.14 6.67 -18.52
C VAL A 270 -8.48 7.80 -19.45
N ARG A 271 -8.36 9.01 -18.91
CA ARG A 271 -8.18 10.24 -19.67
C ARG A 271 -6.90 10.91 -19.22
N ALA A 272 -6.10 11.41 -20.15
CA ALA A 272 -4.82 12.05 -19.86
C ALA A 272 -4.57 13.22 -20.81
N SER A 273 -3.64 14.09 -20.45
CA SER A 273 -3.17 15.18 -21.32
C SER A 273 -2.47 14.64 -22.57
N ASP A 274 -1.63 13.61 -22.43
CA ASP A 274 -0.97 12.95 -23.55
C ASP A 274 -0.79 11.45 -23.33
N ILE A 275 -0.90 10.68 -24.41
CA ILE A 275 -0.80 9.21 -24.44
C ILE A 275 0.08 8.79 -25.62
N ILE A 276 1.21 8.14 -25.31
CA ILE A 276 2.21 7.71 -26.28
C ILE A 276 2.17 6.18 -26.36
N LYS A 277 2.05 5.65 -27.58
CA LYS A 277 2.18 4.21 -27.88
C LYS A 277 3.62 3.83 -28.21
#